data_AF-L5N8K8-F1
#
_entry.id   AF-L5N8K8-F1
#
_cell.length_a   1.000
_cell.length_b   1.000
_cell.length_c   1.000
_cell.angle_alpha   90.00
_cell.angle_beta   90.00
_cell.angle_gamma   90.00
#
_symmetry.space_group_name_H-M   'P 1'
#
loop_
_entity.id
_entity.type
_entity.pdbx_description
1 polymer ?
#
loop_
_entity_poly.entity_id
_entity_poly.type
_entity_poly.pdbx_seq_one_letter_code
_entity_poly.pdbx_strand_id
1 'polypeptide(L)'
;MNDPQRVAVLAHEKFPDRAKTATGVLKYADYDVVAVLDRDNPGTSAADHRRDLPDVPVVASMADAPDADALLVGISPIGGAFDETWRDDVRTALERGCDLISGLHYFLAEDEEFARLADEHGCDINDVRKPHDDLGVAQGKSADVDAEVVLTVGTDCSVGKMTATLELVEAARERGIDAGFIPTGQTGIMIAGW
;
A
#
# COMPACT_ATOMS: atom_id res chain seq x y z
N MET A 1 -1.23 -10.59 20.95
CA MET A 1 -1.40 -10.44 19.50
C MET A 1 -1.87 -9.03 19.32
N ASN A 2 -1.04 -8.15 18.74
CA ASN A 2 -1.53 -6.83 18.34
C ASN A 2 -2.57 -7.07 17.24
N ASP A 3 -3.71 -6.40 17.32
CA ASP A 3 -4.68 -6.45 16.23
C ASP A 3 -4.03 -5.92 14.95
N PRO A 4 -4.32 -6.51 13.78
CA PRO A 4 -3.84 -6.00 12.51
C PRO A 4 -4.30 -4.56 12.32
N GLN A 5 -3.43 -3.71 11.78
CA GLN A 5 -3.73 -2.30 11.50
C GLN A 5 -4.90 -2.20 10.52
N ARG A 6 -5.93 -1.42 10.87
CA ARG A 6 -7.10 -1.19 10.02
C ARG A 6 -6.80 -0.13 8.98
N VAL A 7 -7.01 -0.43 7.71
CA VAL A 7 -6.58 0.44 6.61
C VAL A 7 -7.75 0.74 5.66
N ALA A 8 -7.95 2.03 5.39
CA ALA A 8 -8.76 2.50 4.28
C ALA A 8 -7.87 2.71 3.05
N VAL A 9 -8.31 2.27 1.86
CA VAL A 9 -7.48 2.29 0.65
C VAL A 9 -8.06 3.25 -0.39
N LEU A 10 -7.33 4.32 -0.72
CA LEU A 10 -7.71 5.29 -1.74
C LEU A 10 -7.53 4.73 -3.15
N ALA A 11 -8.60 4.66 -3.94
CA ALA A 11 -8.56 4.09 -5.29
C ALA A 11 -9.52 4.73 -6.32
N HIS A 12 -9.95 5.98 -6.09
CA HIS A 12 -10.91 6.70 -6.94
C HIS A 12 -10.66 6.54 -8.45
N GLU A 13 -11.71 6.14 -9.19
CA GLU A 13 -11.83 6.07 -10.66
C GLU A 13 -10.88 5.08 -11.35
N LYS A 14 -10.04 4.39 -10.59
CA LYS A 14 -9.03 3.45 -11.10
C LYS A 14 -9.28 2.05 -10.61
N PHE A 15 -10.11 1.87 -9.58
CA PHE A 15 -10.46 0.56 -9.06
C PHE A 15 -11.40 -0.20 -10.02
N PRO A 16 -11.22 -1.52 -10.19
CA PRO A 16 -10.07 -2.33 -9.76
C PRO A 16 -8.91 -2.32 -10.77
N ASP A 17 -9.18 -2.07 -12.05
CA ASP A 17 -8.29 -2.45 -13.17
C ASP A 17 -6.99 -1.63 -13.26
N ARG A 18 -7.04 -0.36 -12.87
CA ARG A 18 -5.89 0.56 -12.87
C ARG A 18 -5.38 0.84 -11.46
N ALA A 19 -5.76 0.03 -10.48
CA ALA A 19 -5.39 0.16 -9.07
C ALA A 19 -4.57 -1.04 -8.59
N LYS A 20 -3.43 -1.31 -9.25
CA LYS A 20 -2.57 -2.47 -8.92
C LYS A 20 -2.08 -2.46 -7.46
N THR A 21 -1.88 -1.28 -6.87
CA THR A 21 -1.45 -1.17 -5.47
C THR A 21 -2.61 -1.54 -4.56
N ALA A 22 -3.78 -0.91 -4.71
CA ALA A 22 -4.97 -1.25 -3.94
C ALA A 22 -5.28 -2.74 -4.00
N THR A 23 -5.37 -3.28 -5.21
CA THR A 23 -5.70 -4.69 -5.44
C THR A 23 -4.61 -5.66 -4.98
N GLY A 24 -3.35 -5.23 -4.89
CA GLY A 24 -2.27 -6.00 -4.27
C GLY A 24 -2.37 -6.01 -2.75
N VAL A 25 -2.63 -4.85 -2.14
CA VAL A 25 -2.84 -4.70 -0.69
C VAL A 25 -4.02 -5.54 -0.22
N LEU A 26 -5.17 -5.41 -0.88
CA LEU A 26 -6.38 -6.20 -0.59
C LEU A 26 -6.16 -7.72 -0.62
N LYS A 27 -5.17 -8.21 -1.38
CA LYS A 27 -4.92 -9.63 -1.56
C LYS A 27 -3.84 -10.20 -0.65
N TYR A 28 -2.79 -9.43 -0.41
CA TYR A 28 -1.53 -9.96 0.09
C TYR A 28 -1.02 -9.27 1.36
N ALA A 29 -1.58 -8.10 1.73
CA ALA A 29 -1.15 -7.43 2.94
C ALA A 29 -1.83 -8.06 4.18
N ASP A 30 -1.13 -8.04 5.30
CA ASP A 30 -1.66 -8.47 6.61
C ASP A 30 -2.56 -7.40 7.28
N TYR A 31 -2.92 -6.32 6.55
CA TYR A 31 -3.81 -5.28 7.02
C TYR A 31 -5.26 -5.75 7.10
N ASP A 32 -6.01 -5.23 8.07
CA ASP A 32 -7.47 -5.31 8.06
C ASP A 32 -8.02 -4.19 7.16
N VAL A 33 -8.23 -4.48 5.87
CA VAL A 33 -8.72 -3.47 4.93
C VAL A 33 -10.22 -3.23 5.15
N VAL A 34 -10.55 -2.10 5.78
CA VAL A 34 -11.93 -1.79 6.21
C VAL A 34 -12.79 -1.16 5.11
N ALA A 35 -12.17 -0.51 4.12
CA ALA A 35 -12.87 0.08 2.98
C ALA A 35 -11.94 0.38 1.80
N VAL A 36 -12.52 0.37 0.60
CA VAL A 36 -11.92 0.97 -0.61
C VAL A 36 -12.64 2.27 -0.93
N LEU A 37 -11.91 3.37 -1.09
CA LEU A 37 -12.48 4.65 -1.45
C LEU A 37 -12.50 4.74 -2.98
N ASP A 38 -13.70 4.63 -3.55
CA ASP A 38 -13.94 4.86 -4.96
C ASP A 38 -15.30 5.54 -5.18
N ARG A 39 -15.23 6.74 -5.77
CA ARG A 39 -16.39 7.65 -5.89
C ARG A 39 -17.33 7.23 -7.03
N ASP A 40 -16.86 6.39 -7.94
CA ASP A 40 -17.66 5.88 -9.06
C ASP A 40 -18.58 4.73 -8.64
N ASN A 41 -18.26 4.04 -7.53
CA ASN A 41 -18.89 2.77 -7.16
C ASN A 41 -19.34 2.65 -5.68
N PRO A 42 -19.85 3.71 -5.01
CA PRO A 42 -20.20 3.62 -3.61
C PRO A 42 -21.34 2.63 -3.34
N GLY A 43 -21.27 1.94 -2.20
CA GLY A 43 -22.30 0.99 -1.76
C GLY A 43 -22.17 -0.41 -2.38
N THR A 44 -21.10 -0.67 -3.13
CA THR A 44 -20.70 -2.00 -3.61
C THR A 44 -19.64 -2.62 -2.72
N SER A 45 -19.22 -3.86 -3.00
CA SER A 45 -18.05 -4.51 -2.40
C SER A 45 -16.93 -4.65 -3.42
N ALA A 46 -15.67 -4.78 -2.96
CA ALA A 46 -14.53 -5.08 -3.81
C ALA A 46 -14.72 -6.40 -4.60
N ALA A 47 -15.37 -7.40 -4.00
CA ALA A 47 -15.69 -8.67 -4.62
C ALA A 47 -16.70 -8.57 -5.79
N ASP A 48 -17.58 -7.56 -5.79
CA ASP A 48 -18.51 -7.29 -6.89
C ASP A 48 -17.77 -6.87 -8.18
N HIS A 49 -16.62 -6.20 -8.03
CA HIS A 49 -15.81 -5.72 -9.16
C HIS A 49 -14.77 -6.74 -9.62
N ARG A 50 -14.25 -7.56 -8.70
CA ARG A 50 -13.29 -8.63 -9.03
C ARG A 50 -13.40 -9.79 -8.03
N ARG A 51 -13.74 -10.98 -8.53
CA ARG A 51 -14.08 -12.16 -7.69
C ARG A 51 -12.97 -12.70 -6.79
N ASP A 52 -11.73 -12.33 -7.07
CA ASP A 52 -10.54 -12.73 -6.33
C ASP A 52 -10.10 -11.67 -5.30
N LEU A 53 -10.97 -10.69 -5.03
CA LEU A 53 -10.81 -9.71 -3.96
C LEU A 53 -11.70 -10.09 -2.76
N PRO A 54 -11.31 -9.69 -1.54
CA PRO A 54 -12.13 -9.89 -0.36
C PRO A 54 -13.42 -9.06 -0.42
N ASP A 55 -14.40 -9.44 0.39
CA ASP A 55 -15.67 -8.71 0.56
C ASP A 55 -15.45 -7.49 1.48
N VAL A 56 -14.94 -6.41 0.88
CA VAL A 56 -14.64 -5.13 1.55
C VAL A 56 -15.54 -4.05 0.95
N PRO A 57 -16.20 -3.19 1.75
CA PRO A 57 -17.09 -2.17 1.22
C PRO A 57 -16.33 -1.12 0.40
N VAL A 58 -16.98 -0.66 -0.67
CA VAL A 58 -16.55 0.49 -1.47
C VAL A 58 -17.36 1.72 -1.06
N VAL A 59 -16.67 2.77 -0.65
CA VAL A 59 -17.25 4.02 -0.13
C VAL A 59 -16.86 5.21 -1.00
N ALA A 60 -17.66 6.27 -0.97
CA ALA A 60 -17.47 7.42 -1.86
C ALA A 60 -16.26 8.28 -1.48
N SER A 61 -15.90 8.32 -0.19
CA SER A 61 -14.84 9.17 0.36
C SER A 61 -14.34 8.64 1.71
N MET A 62 -13.26 9.23 2.23
CA MET A 62 -12.75 8.95 3.58
C MET A 62 -13.75 9.32 4.68
N ALA A 63 -14.65 10.28 4.44
CA ALA A 63 -15.68 10.64 5.41
C ALA A 63 -16.73 9.53 5.60
N ASP A 64 -16.93 8.69 4.58
CA ASP A 64 -17.86 7.56 4.60
C ASP A 64 -17.19 6.25 5.04
N ALA A 65 -15.86 6.25 5.19
CA ALA A 65 -15.10 5.07 5.56
C ALA A 65 -15.32 4.71 7.05
N PRO A 66 -15.41 3.41 7.41
CA PRO A 66 -15.38 2.95 8.80
C PRO A 66 -14.14 3.46 9.57
N ASP A 67 -14.09 3.18 10.87
CA ASP A 67 -12.90 3.50 11.68
C ASP A 67 -11.67 2.76 11.13
N ALA A 68 -10.63 3.53 10.81
CA ALA A 68 -9.37 3.06 10.27
C ALA A 68 -8.22 3.68 11.08
N ASP A 69 -7.09 3.00 11.10
CA ASP A 69 -5.86 3.47 11.74
C ASP A 69 -4.96 4.17 10.72
N ALA A 70 -5.09 3.86 9.41
CA ALA A 70 -4.36 4.53 8.33
C ALA A 70 -5.17 4.68 7.04
N LEU A 71 -4.84 5.71 6.26
CA LEU A 71 -5.22 5.86 4.85
C LEU A 71 -4.03 5.51 3.95
N LEU A 72 -4.20 4.49 3.12
CA LEU A 72 -3.21 4.05 2.14
C LEU A 72 -3.56 4.55 0.73
N VAL A 73 -2.61 5.18 0.06
CA VAL A 73 -2.76 5.62 -1.34
C VAL A 73 -2.59 4.41 -2.28
N GLY A 74 -3.72 3.82 -2.67
CA GLY A 74 -3.81 2.58 -3.45
C GLY A 74 -3.69 2.75 -4.96
N ILE A 75 -3.51 3.97 -5.45
CA ILE A 75 -3.38 4.31 -6.87
C ILE A 75 -2.21 5.27 -7.09
N SER A 76 -1.59 5.18 -8.27
CA SER A 76 -0.53 6.10 -8.68
C SER A 76 -0.81 6.53 -10.10
N PRO A 77 -1.03 7.83 -10.36
CA PRO A 77 -1.21 8.32 -11.71
C PRO A 77 0.12 8.24 -12.46
N ILE A 78 0.06 8.35 -13.79
CA ILE A 78 1.26 8.37 -14.62
C ILE A 78 2.08 9.62 -14.24
N GLY A 79 3.35 9.41 -13.88
CA GLY A 79 4.22 10.46 -13.33
C GLY A 79 4.21 10.56 -11.80
N GLY A 80 3.27 9.88 -11.11
CA GLY A 80 3.25 9.76 -9.65
C GLY A 80 2.97 11.04 -8.87
N ALA A 81 2.36 12.04 -9.52
CA ALA A 81 1.90 13.25 -8.87
C ALA A 81 0.74 12.98 -7.89
N PHE A 82 0.57 13.87 -6.93
CA PHE A 82 -0.64 13.94 -6.13
C PHE A 82 -1.78 14.56 -6.95
N ASP A 83 -2.97 13.99 -6.85
CA ASP A 83 -4.18 14.55 -7.46
C ASP A 83 -4.93 15.37 -6.40
N GLU A 84 -5.11 16.66 -6.66
CA GLU A 84 -5.76 17.58 -5.72
C GLU A 84 -7.20 17.16 -5.37
N THR A 85 -7.85 16.34 -6.21
CA THR A 85 -9.18 15.81 -5.91
C THR A 85 -9.19 14.80 -4.76
N TRP A 86 -8.01 14.35 -4.27
CA TRP A 86 -7.84 13.46 -3.12
C TRP A 86 -7.53 14.23 -1.82
N ARG A 87 -7.29 15.55 -1.90
CA ARG A 87 -6.87 16.37 -0.75
C ARG A 87 -7.86 16.30 0.40
N ASP A 88 -9.16 16.31 0.10
CA ASP A 88 -10.20 16.21 1.12
C ASP A 88 -10.19 14.84 1.83
N ASP A 89 -9.89 13.74 1.12
CA ASP A 89 -9.77 12.42 1.74
C ASP A 89 -8.55 12.34 2.67
N VAL A 90 -7.41 12.88 2.22
CA VAL A 90 -6.17 12.93 3.01
C VAL A 90 -6.35 13.80 4.26
N ARG A 91 -6.92 14.99 4.11
CA ARG A 91 -7.21 15.89 5.22
C ARG A 91 -8.16 15.24 6.22
N THR A 92 -9.23 14.62 5.73
CA THR A 92 -10.20 13.91 6.58
C THR A 92 -9.54 12.75 7.35
N ALA A 93 -8.62 12.01 6.72
CA ALA A 93 -7.88 10.96 7.40
C ALA A 93 -7.03 11.52 8.55
N LEU A 94 -6.24 12.56 8.29
CA LEU A 94 -5.40 13.21 9.32
C LEU A 94 -6.25 13.80 10.45
N GLU A 95 -7.32 14.52 10.14
CA GLU A 95 -8.25 15.09 11.14
C GLU A 95 -8.91 14.00 12.01
N ARG A 96 -9.06 12.79 11.48
CA ARG A 96 -9.55 11.60 12.19
C ARG A 96 -8.47 10.87 13.01
N GLY A 97 -7.21 11.32 12.95
CA GLY A 97 -6.09 10.67 13.64
C GLY A 97 -5.54 9.45 12.91
N CYS A 98 -5.80 9.30 11.60
CA CYS A 98 -5.25 8.22 10.79
C CYS A 98 -3.87 8.58 10.24
N ASP A 99 -2.96 7.61 10.25
CA ASP A 99 -1.67 7.72 9.55
C ASP A 99 -1.85 7.72 8.03
N LEU A 100 -0.85 8.20 7.30
CA LEU A 100 -0.83 8.16 5.83
C LEU A 100 0.25 7.22 5.32
N ILE A 101 -0.08 6.39 4.34
CA ILE A 101 0.88 5.51 3.66
C ILE A 101 0.84 5.81 2.15
N SER A 102 1.92 6.39 1.63
CA SER A 102 1.98 6.88 0.25
C SER A 102 3.17 6.33 -0.51
N GLY A 103 2.91 5.88 -1.73
CA GLY A 103 3.91 5.45 -2.70
C GLY A 103 4.03 6.41 -3.87
N LEU A 104 3.55 7.65 -3.72
CA LEU A 104 3.63 8.66 -4.77
C LEU A 104 5.07 9.18 -4.92
N HIS A 105 5.37 9.73 -6.10
CA HIS A 105 6.60 10.49 -6.30
C HIS A 105 6.51 11.88 -5.64
N TYR A 106 5.30 12.36 -5.41
CA TYR A 106 5.01 13.48 -4.53
C TYR A 106 5.06 13.03 -3.08
N PHE A 107 5.90 13.65 -2.25
CA PHE A 107 6.01 13.33 -0.84
C PHE A 107 4.95 14.10 -0.05
N LEU A 108 4.00 13.36 0.53
CA LEU A 108 2.92 13.96 1.33
C LEU A 108 3.46 14.66 2.57
N ALA A 109 4.58 14.18 3.13
CA ALA A 109 5.23 14.79 4.28
C ALA A 109 5.86 16.17 3.99
N GLU A 110 6.04 16.53 2.71
CA GLU A 110 6.56 17.84 2.30
C GLU A 110 5.45 18.87 2.02
N ASP A 111 4.19 18.47 2.03
CA ASP A 111 3.05 19.39 1.94
C ASP A 111 2.82 20.09 3.29
N GLU A 112 2.90 21.42 3.31
CA GLU A 112 2.79 22.23 4.54
C GLU A 112 1.44 22.05 5.27
N GLU A 113 0.37 21.76 4.55
CA GLU A 113 -0.94 21.50 5.16
C GLU A 113 -0.96 20.11 5.80
N PHE A 114 -0.51 19.08 5.08
CA PHE A 114 -0.52 17.71 5.60
C PHE A 114 0.43 17.53 6.77
N ALA A 115 1.65 18.09 6.70
CA ALA A 115 2.60 18.05 7.80
C ALA A 115 2.04 18.70 9.07
N ARG A 116 1.40 19.88 8.93
CA ARG A 116 0.78 20.57 10.07
C ARG A 116 -0.37 19.75 10.68
N LEU A 117 -1.23 19.17 9.85
CA LEU A 117 -2.34 18.35 10.32
C LEU A 117 -1.85 17.08 11.01
N ALA A 118 -0.83 16.42 10.46
CA ALA A 118 -0.21 15.25 11.08
C ALA A 118 0.36 15.59 12.47
N ASP A 119 1.09 16.71 12.60
CA ASP A 119 1.60 17.18 13.90
C ASP A 119 0.47 17.52 14.89
N GLU A 120 -0.62 18.15 14.43
CA GLU A 120 -1.75 18.55 15.27
C GLU A 120 -2.53 17.34 15.81
N HIS A 121 -2.70 16.31 14.97
CA HIS A 121 -3.50 15.13 15.28
C HIS A 121 -2.67 13.92 15.77
N GLY A 122 -1.34 14.04 15.77
CA GLY A 122 -0.43 12.98 16.22
C GLY A 122 -0.33 11.80 15.26
N CYS A 123 -0.45 12.06 13.95
CA CYS A 123 -0.35 11.06 12.89
C CYS A 123 1.06 11.01 12.29
N ASP A 124 1.42 9.87 11.72
CA ASP A 124 2.62 9.69 10.92
C ASP A 124 2.31 9.73 9.40
N ILE A 125 3.22 10.30 8.62
CA ILE A 125 3.17 10.27 7.14
C ILE A 125 4.32 9.42 6.61
N ASN A 126 4.00 8.22 6.12
CA ASN A 126 4.95 7.28 5.55
C ASN A 126 4.99 7.36 4.01
N ASP A 127 5.93 8.15 3.49
CA ASP A 127 6.27 8.19 2.07
C ASP A 127 7.26 7.07 1.70
N VAL A 128 6.74 5.90 1.32
CA VAL A 128 7.54 4.65 1.11
C VAL A 128 8.55 4.72 -0.05
N ARG A 129 8.54 5.79 -0.82
CA ARG A 129 9.52 6.05 -1.90
C ARG A 129 10.71 6.89 -1.45
N LYS A 130 10.64 7.49 -0.26
CA LYS A 130 11.74 8.28 0.27
C LYS A 130 12.94 7.36 0.53
N PRO A 131 14.10 7.59 -0.09
CA PRO A 131 15.27 6.77 0.15
C PRO A 131 15.76 6.98 1.59
N HIS A 132 16.34 5.94 2.19
CA HIS A 132 17.07 6.11 3.44
C HIS A 132 18.31 6.98 3.22
N ASP A 133 18.61 7.86 4.19
CA ASP A 133 19.71 8.83 4.07
C ASP A 133 21.10 8.15 4.02
N ASP A 134 21.24 6.95 4.61
CA ASP A 134 22.51 6.25 4.78
C ASP A 134 22.83 5.25 3.64
N LEU A 135 22.27 5.46 2.43
CA LEU A 135 22.54 4.59 1.29
C LEU A 135 23.90 4.87 0.65
N GLY A 136 24.76 3.85 0.64
CA GLY A 136 26.06 3.85 -0.06
C GLY A 136 26.08 2.99 -1.32
N VAL A 137 27.22 3.01 -2.03
CA VAL A 137 27.46 2.10 -3.16
C VAL A 137 27.51 0.65 -2.67
N ALA A 138 26.85 -0.28 -3.39
CA ALA A 138 26.83 -1.69 -3.04
C ALA A 138 28.25 -2.29 -2.98
N GLN A 139 28.54 -3.02 -1.89
CA GLN A 139 29.86 -3.63 -1.62
C GLN A 139 29.85 -5.15 -1.73
N GLY A 140 28.76 -5.76 -2.23
CA GLY A 140 28.63 -7.22 -2.36
C GLY A 140 28.39 -7.98 -1.05
N LYS A 141 28.15 -7.27 0.07
CA LYS A 141 27.87 -7.86 1.40
C LYS A 141 26.67 -8.80 1.45
N SER A 142 25.78 -8.74 0.46
CA SER A 142 24.66 -9.67 0.32
C SER A 142 25.12 -11.13 0.13
N ALA A 143 26.36 -11.35 -0.32
CA ALA A 143 26.95 -12.69 -0.42
C ALA A 143 27.21 -13.34 0.94
N ASP A 144 27.25 -12.55 2.02
CA ASP A 144 27.48 -13.03 3.40
C ASP A 144 26.16 -13.35 4.14
N VAL A 145 25.00 -13.13 3.50
CA VAL A 145 23.70 -13.44 4.10
C VAL A 145 23.50 -14.96 4.11
N ASP A 146 23.26 -15.51 5.30
CA ASP A 146 22.98 -16.94 5.50
C ASP A 146 21.52 -17.28 5.13
N ALA A 147 21.18 -17.09 3.86
CA ALA A 147 19.88 -17.42 3.28
C ALA A 147 20.00 -17.73 1.78
N GLU A 148 19.13 -18.62 1.27
CA GLU A 148 18.97 -18.81 -0.16
C GLU A 148 18.23 -17.62 -0.77
N VAL A 149 18.86 -16.92 -1.71
CA VAL A 149 18.29 -15.71 -2.32
C VAL A 149 17.72 -16.03 -3.70
N VAL A 150 16.38 -16.02 -3.81
CA VAL A 150 15.68 -16.26 -5.07
C VAL A 150 15.21 -14.94 -5.68
N LEU A 151 15.78 -14.57 -6.84
CA LEU A 151 15.32 -13.41 -7.62
C LEU A 151 14.33 -13.82 -8.71
N THR A 152 13.09 -13.34 -8.61
CA THR A 152 12.10 -13.52 -9.67
C THR A 152 12.33 -12.52 -10.81
N VAL A 153 12.70 -13.02 -11.99
CA VAL A 153 12.86 -12.23 -13.21
C VAL A 153 11.69 -12.45 -14.17
N GLY A 154 11.47 -11.53 -15.10
CA GLY A 154 10.39 -11.61 -16.08
C GLY A 154 10.75 -10.90 -17.38
N THR A 155 10.10 -11.28 -18.47
CA THR A 155 10.39 -10.77 -19.82
C THR A 155 9.93 -9.34 -20.06
N ASP A 156 9.08 -8.80 -19.18
CA ASP A 156 8.55 -7.43 -19.25
C ASP A 156 8.17 -6.90 -17.85
N CYS A 157 7.72 -5.65 -17.78
CA CYS A 157 7.10 -5.02 -16.62
C CYS A 157 5.66 -5.52 -16.40
N SER A 158 5.18 -5.47 -15.15
CA SER A 158 3.79 -5.83 -14.79
C SER A 158 3.32 -7.24 -15.19
N VAL A 159 4.24 -8.19 -15.44
CA VAL A 159 3.94 -9.60 -15.79
C VAL A 159 3.77 -10.55 -14.58
N GLY A 160 3.49 -10.02 -13.39
CA GLY A 160 3.27 -10.84 -12.20
C GLY A 160 4.51 -11.30 -11.44
N LYS A 161 5.67 -10.63 -11.59
CA LYS A 161 6.89 -10.95 -10.83
C LYS A 161 6.66 -10.97 -9.32
N MET A 162 6.10 -9.88 -8.78
CA MET A 162 5.77 -9.76 -7.35
C MET A 162 4.78 -10.83 -6.90
N THR A 163 3.72 -11.07 -7.68
CA THR A 163 2.73 -12.12 -7.42
C THR A 163 3.41 -13.48 -7.32
N ALA A 164 4.20 -13.87 -8.32
CA ALA A 164 4.92 -15.13 -8.29
C ALA A 164 5.85 -15.24 -7.06
N THR A 165 6.53 -14.16 -6.66
CA THR A 165 7.34 -14.16 -5.43
C THR A 165 6.50 -14.39 -4.17
N LEU A 166 5.36 -13.70 -4.02
CA LEU A 166 4.49 -13.84 -2.85
C LEU A 166 3.92 -15.25 -2.73
N GLU A 167 3.43 -15.82 -3.83
CA GLU A 167 2.91 -17.20 -3.86
C GLU A 167 4.01 -18.24 -3.54
N LEU A 168 5.25 -18.01 -3.99
CA LEU A 168 6.38 -18.86 -3.63
C LEU A 168 6.71 -18.78 -2.13
N VAL A 169 6.65 -17.58 -1.55
CA VAL A 169 6.88 -17.38 -0.10
C VAL A 169 5.78 -18.04 0.72
N GLU A 170 4.52 -17.88 0.34
CA GLU A 170 3.37 -18.53 0.99
C GLU A 170 3.53 -20.06 0.96
N ALA A 171 3.73 -20.64 -0.23
CA ALA A 171 3.90 -22.08 -0.38
C ALA A 171 5.14 -22.63 0.36
N ALA A 172 6.21 -21.83 0.49
CA ALA A 172 7.39 -22.20 1.28
C ALA A 172 7.06 -22.23 2.79
N ARG A 173 6.36 -21.20 3.29
CA ARG A 173 5.91 -21.12 4.69
C ARG A 173 4.95 -22.24 5.06
N GLU A 174 4.00 -22.59 4.18
CA GLU A 174 3.10 -23.74 4.36
C GLU A 174 3.86 -25.07 4.52
N ARG A 175 5.06 -25.17 3.93
CA ARG A 175 5.96 -26.33 4.06
C ARG A 175 6.91 -26.24 5.26
N GLY A 176 6.76 -25.22 6.11
CA GLY A 176 7.59 -25.01 7.29
C GLY A 176 8.97 -24.43 6.99
N ILE A 177 9.17 -23.83 5.81
CA ILE A 177 10.41 -23.11 5.47
C ILE A 177 10.31 -21.68 6.02
N ASP A 178 11.34 -21.22 6.72
CA ASP A 178 11.49 -19.82 7.09
C ASP A 178 11.79 -19.00 5.83
N ALA A 179 10.75 -18.37 5.28
CA ALA A 179 10.82 -17.62 4.03
C ALA A 179 10.35 -16.18 4.23
N GLY A 180 11.10 -15.25 3.65
CA GLY A 180 10.81 -13.81 3.65
C GLY A 180 10.58 -13.27 2.24
N PHE A 181 9.74 -12.24 2.14
CA PHE A 181 9.58 -11.45 0.93
C PHE A 181 10.33 -10.13 1.09
N ILE A 182 11.25 -9.84 0.16
CA ILE A 182 12.01 -8.58 0.14
C ILE A 182 11.46 -7.70 -0.99
N PRO A 183 10.73 -6.62 -0.66
CA PRO A 183 10.09 -5.80 -1.68
C PRO A 183 11.09 -4.91 -2.42
N THR A 184 10.85 -4.71 -3.72
CA THR A 184 11.70 -3.87 -4.60
C THR A 184 10.93 -2.71 -5.24
N GLY A 185 9.70 -2.47 -4.79
CA GLY A 185 8.88 -1.36 -5.26
C GLY A 185 7.70 -1.09 -4.33
N GLN A 186 7.10 0.10 -4.48
CA GLN A 186 6.09 0.66 -3.56
C GLN A 186 5.00 -0.33 -3.13
N THR A 187 4.40 -1.08 -4.07
CA THR A 187 3.30 -2.00 -3.76
C THR A 187 3.78 -3.14 -2.86
N GLY A 188 4.99 -3.66 -3.11
CA GLY A 188 5.59 -4.67 -2.26
C GLY A 188 5.94 -4.13 -0.88
N ILE A 189 6.48 -2.90 -0.80
CA ILE A 189 6.84 -2.26 0.48
C ILE A 189 5.58 -2.11 1.33
N MET A 190 4.51 -1.59 0.74
CA MET A 190 3.21 -1.43 1.40
C MET A 190 2.60 -2.77 1.83
N ILE A 191 2.67 -3.81 0.99
CA ILE A 191 2.18 -5.15 1.34
C ILE A 191 2.97 -5.74 2.52
N ALA A 192 4.29 -5.56 2.52
CA ALA A 192 5.18 -6.17 3.50
C ALA A 192 5.30 -5.36 4.80
N GLY A 193 4.82 -4.11 4.84
CA GLY A 193 4.90 -3.22 5.99
C GLY A 193 6.34 -2.80 6.35
N TRP A 194 7.18 -2.57 5.34
CA TRP A 194 8.57 -2.10 5.51
C TRP A 194 8.68 -0.59 5.70
#